data_AF-A0A930R9Z2-F1
#
_entry.id   AF-A0A930R9Z2-F1
#
_cell.length_a   1.000
_cell.length_b   1.000
_cell.length_c   1.000
_cell.angle_alpha   90.00
_cell.angle_beta   90.00
_cell.angle_gamma   90.00
#
_symmetry.space_group_name_H-M   'P 1'
#
loop_
_entity.id
_entity.type
_entity.pdbx_description
1 polymer ?
#
loop_
_entity_poly.entity_id
_entity_poly.type
_entity_poly.pdbx_seq_one_letter_code
_entity_poly.pdbx_strand_id
1 'polypeptide(L)'
;VDGGSSTVGVESTVIDLTNDEGPVILRPGVITKEQIEAVIGPIQSTVKTTAGEREVPKSPGMKYRHYAPKTSVFVVDGTIDAFEETIHKYKVQGKTVGVMARNAIVDTFENKVEGTYKMGTSVDDMNRALFDALRTLDHLKLDVILAESAPEVGVGIAYMNRLKKAASTAL
;
A
#
# COMPACT_ATOMS: atom_id res chain seq x y z
N VAL A 1 24.87 7.11 6.44
CA VAL A 1 24.90 6.02 7.44
C VAL A 1 24.14 4.86 6.82
N ASP A 2 24.74 3.67 6.77
CA ASP A 2 24.02 2.43 6.46
C ASP A 2 23.50 1.85 7.79
N GLY A 3 22.18 1.74 7.93
CA GLY A 3 21.51 1.27 9.14
C GLY A 3 20.74 -0.03 8.93
N GLY A 4 20.89 -0.70 7.78
CA GLY A 4 20.10 -1.87 7.41
C GLY A 4 18.62 -1.56 7.13
N SER A 5 17.81 -2.62 7.01
CA SER A 5 16.38 -2.51 6.70
C SER A 5 15.58 -1.88 7.84
N SER A 6 14.62 -1.02 7.49
CA SER A 6 13.74 -0.40 8.49
C SER A 6 12.85 -1.43 9.17
N THR A 7 12.61 -1.27 10.47
CA THR A 7 11.73 -2.15 11.26
C THR A 7 10.25 -1.96 10.96
N VAL A 8 9.86 -0.86 10.30
CA VAL A 8 8.45 -0.45 10.12
C VAL A 8 8.05 -0.44 8.64
N GLY A 9 8.92 0.04 7.75
CA GLY A 9 8.72 0.09 6.29
C GLY A 9 7.69 1.07 5.74
N VAL A 10 6.82 1.62 6.58
CA VAL A 10 5.91 2.73 6.23
C VAL A 10 6.18 3.96 7.09
N GLU A 11 5.86 5.15 6.56
CA GLU A 11 6.09 6.39 7.29
C GLU A 11 5.17 6.55 8.50
N SER A 12 5.56 7.44 9.40
CA SER A 12 4.83 7.73 10.63
C SER A 12 3.37 8.15 10.41
N THR A 13 2.54 7.80 11.39
CA THR A 13 1.20 8.36 11.55
C THR A 13 1.30 9.86 11.84
N VAL A 14 0.50 10.69 11.15
CA VAL A 14 0.46 12.15 11.35
C VAL A 14 -0.93 12.54 11.81
N ILE A 15 -0.99 13.30 12.91
CA ILE A 15 -2.23 13.76 13.54
C ILE A 15 -2.24 15.29 13.55
N ASP A 16 -3.34 15.91 13.12
CA ASP A 16 -3.62 17.33 13.31
C ASP A 16 -4.35 17.53 14.64
N LEU A 17 -3.74 18.28 15.56
CA LEU A 17 -4.29 18.65 16.86
C LEU A 17 -4.81 20.10 16.90
N THR A 18 -4.78 20.80 15.76
CA THR A 18 -5.16 22.22 15.66
C THR A 18 -6.60 22.43 15.21
N ASN A 19 -7.33 21.36 14.90
CA ASN A 19 -8.71 21.42 14.46
C ASN A 19 -9.66 21.59 15.66
N ASP A 20 -10.52 22.62 15.60
CA ASP A 20 -11.55 22.89 16.62
C ASP A 20 -12.58 21.75 16.74
N GLU A 21 -12.79 20.96 15.68
CA GLU A 21 -13.66 19.76 15.71
C GLU A 21 -12.98 18.53 16.35
N GLY A 22 -11.71 18.64 16.76
CA GLY A 22 -10.93 17.60 17.42
C GLY A 22 -9.82 16.96 16.57
N PRO A 23 -8.98 16.10 17.17
CA PRO A 23 -7.83 15.48 16.50
C PRO A 23 -8.21 14.70 15.23
N VAL A 24 -7.40 14.84 14.17
CA VAL A 24 -7.62 14.15 12.89
C VAL A 24 -6.36 13.46 12.39
N ILE A 25 -6.46 12.22 11.91
CA ILE A 25 -5.33 11.57 11.22
C ILE A 25 -5.20 12.12 9.81
N LEU A 26 -4.08 12.77 9.52
CA LEU A 26 -3.71 13.25 8.18
C LEU A 26 -3.01 12.20 7.34
N ARG A 27 -2.24 11.30 7.99
CA ARG A 27 -1.53 10.21 7.32
C ARG A 27 -1.54 8.98 8.21
N PRO A 28 -2.09 7.85 7.77
CA PRO A 28 -1.97 6.60 8.51
C PRO A 28 -0.55 6.05 8.40
N GLY A 29 -0.07 5.51 9.52
CA GLY A 29 1.16 4.77 9.67
C GLY A 29 0.93 3.60 10.65
N VAL A 30 1.99 3.06 11.23
CA VAL A 30 1.87 1.88 12.12
C VAL A 30 1.21 2.15 13.47
N ILE A 31 1.19 3.41 13.93
CA ILE A 31 0.40 3.77 15.11
C ILE A 31 -1.05 3.90 14.65
N THR A 32 -1.89 2.97 15.09
CA THR A 32 -3.27 2.86 14.62
C THR A 32 -4.18 3.88 15.29
N LYS A 33 -5.35 4.10 14.70
CA LYS A 33 -6.40 4.94 15.27
C LYS A 33 -6.77 4.47 16.68
N GLU A 34 -6.93 3.17 16.87
CA GLU A 34 -7.34 2.56 18.14
C GLU A 34 -6.29 2.81 19.23
N GLN A 35 -5.01 2.74 18.89
CA GLN A 35 -3.91 3.04 19.82
C GLN A 35 -3.89 4.51 20.24
N ILE A 36 -4.22 5.42 19.31
CA ILE A 36 -4.31 6.85 19.60
C ILE A 36 -5.52 7.12 20.49
N GLU A 37 -6.68 6.58 20.13
CA GLU A 37 -7.94 6.79 20.87
C GLU A 37 -7.87 6.27 22.31
N ALA A 38 -7.10 5.20 22.56
CA ALA A 38 -6.85 4.69 23.89
C ALA A 38 -6.12 5.69 24.81
N VAL A 39 -5.40 6.67 24.26
CA VAL A 39 -4.60 7.65 25.03
C VAL A 39 -5.29 9.01 25.10
N ILE A 40 -5.78 9.53 23.98
CA ILE A 40 -6.30 10.91 23.89
C ILE A 40 -7.81 10.99 23.71
N GLY A 41 -8.51 9.86 23.66
CA GLY A 41 -9.94 9.81 23.36
C GLY A 41 -10.24 9.86 21.86
N PRO A 42 -11.52 9.94 21.48
CA PRO A 42 -11.98 9.78 20.09
C PRO A 42 -11.30 10.73 19.10
N ILE A 43 -10.99 10.21 17.91
CA ILE A 43 -10.42 11.00 16.81
C ILE A 43 -11.33 11.00 15.59
N GLN A 44 -11.38 12.13 14.89
CA GLN A 44 -12.19 12.28 13.68
C GLN A 44 -11.62 11.39 12.57
N SER A 45 -12.52 10.73 11.83
CA SER A 45 -12.18 9.79 10.77
C SER A 45 -11.72 10.46 9.48
N THR A 46 -12.06 11.72 9.25
CA THR A 46 -11.70 12.46 8.03
C THR A 46 -11.49 13.94 8.32
N VAL A 47 -10.58 14.58 7.57
CA VAL A 47 -10.58 16.04 7.46
C VAL A 47 -11.84 16.41 6.68
N LYS A 48 -12.80 17.12 7.29
CA LYS A 48 -13.83 17.79 6.51
C LYS A 48 -13.14 18.90 5.70
N THR A 49 -12.82 18.63 4.44
CA THR A 49 -12.41 19.68 3.52
C THR A 49 -13.65 20.47 3.14
N THR A 50 -13.77 21.71 3.62
CA THR A 50 -14.73 22.67 3.10
C THR A 50 -14.45 22.85 1.61
N ALA A 51 -15.45 22.60 0.76
CA ALA A 51 -15.29 22.70 -0.69
C ALA A 51 -14.86 24.13 -1.07
N GLY A 52 -13.64 24.29 -1.60
CA GLY A 52 -13.20 25.55 -2.21
C GLY A 52 -11.82 26.08 -1.80
N GLU A 53 -11.21 25.59 -0.73
CA GLU A 53 -9.84 26.00 -0.38
C GLU A 53 -8.82 25.13 -1.09
N ARG A 54 -7.92 25.76 -1.86
CA ARG A 54 -6.78 25.08 -2.49
C ARG A 54 -5.96 24.40 -1.39
N GLU A 55 -6.07 23.07 -1.31
CA GLU A 55 -5.32 22.23 -0.38
C GLU A 55 -3.81 22.47 -0.52
N VAL A 56 -3.27 23.32 0.34
CA VAL A 56 -1.86 23.22 0.70
C VAL A 56 -1.75 21.99 1.57
N PRO A 57 -1.01 20.96 1.17
CA PRO A 57 -0.99 19.72 1.93
C PRO A 57 -0.33 19.97 3.28
N LYS A 58 -1.09 19.77 4.36
CA LYS A 58 -0.63 19.94 5.75
C LYS A 58 0.44 18.91 6.16
N SER A 59 0.72 17.91 5.33
CA SER A 59 1.70 16.86 5.63
C SER A 59 2.42 16.35 4.36
N PRO A 60 3.72 15.99 4.45
CA PRO A 60 4.45 15.33 3.37
C PRO A 60 3.77 14.03 2.91
N GLY A 61 3.75 13.77 1.59
CA GLY A 61 3.18 12.54 1.00
C GLY A 61 1.70 12.64 0.58
N MET A 62 1.13 13.84 0.61
CA MET A 62 -0.24 14.14 0.17
C MET A 62 -0.33 14.54 -1.32
N LYS A 63 0.72 15.15 -1.90
CA LYS A 63 0.65 15.82 -3.22
C LYS A 63 1.37 15.10 -4.38
N TYR A 64 2.32 14.20 -4.09
CA TYR A 64 3.23 13.66 -5.10
C TYR A 64 3.29 12.14 -5.10
N ARG A 65 3.27 11.55 -6.32
CA ARG A 65 3.47 10.12 -6.65
C ARG A 65 4.89 9.64 -6.36
N HIS A 66 5.48 9.99 -5.21
CA HIS A 66 6.88 9.65 -4.88
C HIS A 66 7.17 8.14 -4.80
N TYR A 67 6.13 7.30 -4.88
CA TYR A 67 6.23 5.85 -4.77
C TYR A 67 5.54 5.08 -5.91
N ALA A 68 4.98 5.77 -6.91
CA ALA A 68 4.34 5.07 -8.02
C ALA A 68 5.44 4.50 -8.93
N PRO A 69 5.53 3.16 -9.08
CA PRO A 69 6.42 2.56 -10.06
C PRO A 69 6.04 3.00 -11.48
N LYS A 70 6.96 2.79 -12.43
CA LYS A 70 6.68 3.01 -13.85
C LYS A 70 5.74 1.92 -14.38
N THR A 71 5.96 0.69 -13.93
CA THR A 71 5.08 -0.45 -14.21
C THR A 71 3.70 -0.22 -13.59
N SER A 72 2.64 -0.57 -14.32
CA SER A 72 1.27 -0.42 -13.80
C SER A 72 1.02 -1.42 -12.66
N VAL A 73 0.56 -0.92 -11.51
CA VAL A 73 0.23 -1.75 -10.34
C VAL A 73 -1.28 -1.88 -10.21
N PHE A 74 -1.76 -3.11 -10.05
CA PHE A 74 -3.16 -3.44 -9.80
C PHE A 74 -3.31 -4.14 -8.46
N VAL A 75 -4.32 -3.74 -7.71
CA VAL A 75 -4.67 -4.35 -6.43
C VAL A 75 -5.57 -5.55 -6.70
N VAL A 76 -5.21 -6.71 -6.14
CA VAL A 76 -5.95 -7.96 -6.29
C VAL A 76 -6.34 -8.46 -4.90
N ASP A 77 -7.53 -9.05 -4.79
CA ASP A 77 -7.96 -9.71 -3.56
C ASP A 77 -6.98 -10.82 -3.16
N GLY A 78 -6.79 -11.05 -1.86
CA GLY A 78 -5.78 -11.96 -1.31
C GLY A 78 -6.13 -13.45 -1.43
N THR A 79 -6.88 -13.83 -2.46
CA THR A 79 -7.32 -15.21 -2.73
C THR A 79 -6.61 -15.77 -3.95
N ILE A 80 -6.38 -17.09 -3.95
CA ILE A 80 -5.73 -17.79 -5.07
C ILE A 80 -6.55 -17.61 -6.36
N ASP A 81 -7.87 -17.75 -6.29
CA ASP A 81 -8.76 -17.64 -7.44
C ASP A 81 -8.68 -16.25 -8.09
N ALA A 82 -8.69 -15.17 -7.30
CA ALA A 82 -8.58 -13.81 -7.82
C ALA A 82 -7.24 -13.56 -8.52
N PHE A 83 -6.15 -14.10 -7.98
CA PHE A 83 -4.83 -14.03 -8.62
C PHE A 83 -4.78 -14.88 -9.89
N GLU A 84 -5.32 -16.09 -9.88
CA GLU A 84 -5.35 -16.97 -11.05
C GLU A 84 -6.12 -16.33 -12.21
N GLU A 85 -7.32 -15.80 -11.93
CA GLU A 85 -8.14 -15.09 -12.92
C GLU A 85 -7.40 -13.88 -13.50
N THR A 86 -6.81 -13.05 -12.63
CA THR A 86 -6.14 -11.81 -13.05
C THR A 86 -4.86 -12.09 -13.83
N ILE A 87 -4.06 -13.08 -13.40
CA ILE A 87 -2.86 -13.53 -14.13
C ILE A 87 -3.29 -14.03 -15.51
N HIS A 88 -4.30 -14.90 -15.59
CA HIS A 88 -4.79 -15.42 -16.86
C HIS A 88 -5.23 -14.29 -17.79
N LYS A 89 -6.03 -13.33 -17.30
CA LYS A 89 -6.50 -12.15 -18.04
C LYS A 89 -5.37 -11.38 -18.73
N TYR A 90 -4.23 -11.19 -18.06
CA TYR A 90 -3.10 -10.45 -18.64
C TYR A 90 -2.21 -11.32 -19.52
N LYS A 91 -2.02 -12.61 -19.16
CA LYS A 91 -1.23 -13.55 -19.96
C LYS A 91 -1.83 -13.80 -21.34
N VAL A 92 -3.16 -13.91 -21.45
CA VAL A 92 -3.83 -14.08 -22.77
C VAL A 92 -3.68 -12.84 -23.67
N GLN A 93 -3.38 -11.68 -23.09
CA GLN A 93 -3.05 -10.46 -23.84
C GLN A 93 -1.56 -10.38 -24.22
N GLY A 94 -0.77 -11.41 -23.91
CA GLY A 94 0.68 -11.42 -24.15
C GLY A 94 1.47 -10.51 -23.21
N LYS A 95 0.90 -10.09 -22.07
CA LYS A 95 1.57 -9.20 -21.11
C LYS A 95 2.38 -9.99 -20.08
N THR A 96 3.51 -9.40 -19.71
CA THR A 96 4.37 -9.87 -18.63
C THR A 96 3.83 -9.42 -17.27
N VAL A 97 3.81 -10.33 -16.31
CA VAL A 97 3.14 -10.15 -15.02
C VAL A 97 4.13 -10.30 -13.88
N GLY A 98 4.09 -9.37 -12.94
CA GLY A 98 4.74 -9.46 -11.65
C GLY A 98 3.73 -9.72 -10.54
N VAL A 99 4.09 -10.47 -9.51
CA VAL A 99 3.24 -10.70 -8.33
C VAL A 99 3.98 -10.30 -7.06
N MET A 100 3.39 -9.41 -6.27
CA MET A 100 3.84 -9.13 -4.90
C MET A 100 2.71 -9.43 -3.91
N ALA A 101 2.93 -10.44 -3.09
CA ALA A 101 1.91 -10.96 -2.18
C ALA A 101 2.56 -11.71 -1.00
N ARG A 102 1.74 -12.14 -0.05
CA ARG A 102 2.13 -13.07 1.00
C ARG A 102 2.66 -14.37 0.40
N ASN A 103 3.51 -15.03 1.18
CA ASN A 103 4.28 -16.19 0.72
C ASN A 103 3.40 -17.28 0.09
N ALA A 104 2.25 -17.58 0.70
CA ALA A 104 1.34 -18.62 0.22
C ALA A 104 0.82 -18.36 -1.22
N ILE A 105 0.51 -17.09 -1.55
CA ILE A 105 0.08 -16.72 -2.91
C ILE A 105 1.27 -16.83 -3.85
N VAL A 106 2.43 -16.28 -3.48
CA VAL A 106 3.63 -16.32 -4.32
C VAL A 106 4.05 -17.75 -4.64
N ASP A 107 4.08 -18.64 -3.64
CA ASP A 107 4.44 -20.05 -3.82
C ASP A 107 3.56 -20.76 -4.85
N THR A 108 2.30 -20.32 -4.99
CA THR A 108 1.35 -20.88 -5.97
C THR A 108 1.63 -20.43 -7.41
N PHE A 109 2.19 -19.23 -7.59
CA PHE A 109 2.31 -18.56 -8.89
C PHE A 109 3.75 -18.28 -9.33
N GLU A 110 4.77 -18.54 -8.50
CA GLU A 110 6.17 -18.16 -8.78
C GLU A 110 6.73 -18.72 -10.09
N ASN A 111 6.26 -19.89 -10.52
CA ASN A 111 6.66 -20.51 -11.79
C ASN A 111 5.70 -20.20 -12.96
N LYS A 112 4.69 -19.35 -12.76
CA LYS A 112 3.66 -18.99 -13.74
C LYS A 112 3.79 -17.55 -14.25
N VAL A 113 4.63 -16.73 -13.62
CA VAL A 113 4.79 -15.30 -13.90
C VAL A 113 6.27 -14.91 -14.04
N GLU A 114 6.54 -13.73 -14.59
CA GLU A 114 7.90 -13.28 -14.94
C GLU A 114 8.68 -12.73 -13.74
N GLY A 115 8.00 -12.36 -12.66
CA GLY A 115 8.65 -11.89 -11.45
C GLY A 115 7.75 -12.01 -10.23
N THR A 116 8.34 -12.36 -9.09
CA THR A 116 7.62 -12.41 -7.82
C THR A 116 8.37 -11.75 -6.70
N TYR A 117 7.65 -11.31 -5.68
CA TYR A 117 8.20 -10.82 -4.43
C TYR A 117 7.38 -11.33 -3.24
N LYS A 118 8.06 -12.05 -2.34
CA LYS A 118 7.48 -12.57 -1.10
C LYS A 118 7.41 -11.48 -0.04
N MET A 119 6.20 -11.11 0.35
CA MET A 119 5.96 -10.02 1.31
C MET A 119 5.80 -10.50 2.76
N GLY A 120 6.10 -11.77 3.04
CA GLY A 120 5.94 -12.38 4.37
C GLY A 120 4.57 -13.03 4.56
N THR A 121 4.13 -13.14 5.81
CA THR A 121 2.88 -13.86 6.15
C THR A 121 1.85 -12.98 6.85
N SER A 122 2.27 -11.82 7.39
CA SER A 122 1.42 -10.86 8.08
C SER A 122 1.32 -9.52 7.36
N VAL A 123 0.33 -8.71 7.71
CA VAL A 123 0.16 -7.34 7.18
C VAL A 123 1.33 -6.44 7.60
N ASP A 124 1.91 -6.66 8.78
CA ASP A 124 3.13 -5.97 9.21
C ASP A 124 4.32 -6.29 8.30
N ASP A 125 4.47 -7.55 7.88
CA ASP A 125 5.52 -7.93 6.92
C ASP A 125 5.28 -7.24 5.57
N MET A 126 4.03 -7.18 5.12
CA MET A 126 3.66 -6.51 3.89
C MET A 126 3.98 -5.01 3.94
N ASN A 127 3.71 -4.33 5.06
CA ASN A 127 4.13 -2.95 5.28
C ASN A 127 5.66 -2.78 5.19
N ARG A 128 6.43 -3.71 5.79
CA ARG A 128 7.89 -3.70 5.73
C ARG A 128 8.44 -3.90 4.32
N ALA A 129 7.80 -4.79 3.55
CA ALA A 129 8.23 -5.19 2.23
C ALA A 129 7.74 -4.28 1.09
N LEU A 130 6.68 -3.48 1.31
CA LEU A 130 5.94 -2.78 0.25
C LEU A 130 6.83 -2.04 -0.74
N PHE A 131 7.69 -1.14 -0.26
CA PHE A 131 8.50 -0.32 -1.16
C PHE A 131 9.64 -1.09 -1.82
N ASP A 132 10.20 -2.10 -1.14
CA ASP A 132 11.24 -2.93 -1.73
C ASP A 132 10.68 -3.83 -2.83
N ALA A 133 9.49 -4.40 -2.59
CA ALA A 133 8.75 -5.19 -3.57
C ALA A 133 8.42 -4.37 -4.83
N LEU A 134 7.86 -3.17 -4.64
CA LEU A 134 7.54 -2.28 -5.76
C LEU A 134 8.78 -1.93 -6.58
N ARG A 135 9.90 -1.57 -5.94
CA ARG A 135 11.15 -1.22 -6.64
C ARG A 135 11.77 -2.41 -7.35
N THR A 136 11.80 -3.55 -6.69
CA THR A 136 12.35 -4.80 -7.24
C THR A 136 11.61 -5.22 -8.49
N LEU A 137 10.27 -5.22 -8.46
CA LEU A 137 9.47 -5.58 -9.63
C LEU A 137 9.47 -4.50 -10.71
N ASP A 138 9.56 -3.20 -10.37
CA ASP A 138 9.68 -2.13 -11.35
C ASP A 138 10.98 -2.23 -12.17
N HIS A 139 12.06 -2.71 -11.56
CA HIS A 139 13.34 -2.95 -12.26
C HIS A 139 13.27 -4.05 -13.32
N LEU A 140 12.31 -4.99 -13.20
CA LEU A 140 12.09 -6.05 -14.18
C LEU A 140 11.40 -5.55 -15.46
N LYS A 141 10.90 -4.30 -15.48
CA LYS A 141 10.24 -3.67 -16.64
C LYS A 141 9.08 -4.50 -17.19
N LEU A 142 8.28 -5.05 -16.27
CA LEU A 142 7.08 -5.82 -16.58
C LEU A 142 5.98 -4.91 -17.11
N ASP A 143 4.95 -5.48 -17.73
CA ASP A 143 3.78 -4.72 -18.16
C ASP A 143 2.86 -4.39 -16.97
N VAL A 144 2.69 -5.34 -16.06
CA VAL A 144 1.81 -5.21 -14.89
C VAL A 144 2.40 -5.84 -13.63
N ILE A 145 2.12 -5.24 -12.48
CA ILE A 145 2.36 -5.81 -11.14
C ILE A 145 1.01 -6.02 -10.47
N LEU A 146 0.76 -7.23 -10.01
CA LEU A 146 -0.39 -7.60 -9.21
C LEU A 146 0.02 -7.60 -7.74
N ALA A 147 -0.56 -6.69 -6.98
CA ALA A 147 -0.27 -6.51 -5.57
C ALA A 147 -1.46 -6.97 -4.73
N GLU A 148 -1.18 -7.81 -3.74
CA GLU A 148 -2.20 -8.30 -2.83
C GLU A 148 -2.77 -7.17 -1.96
N SER A 149 -4.10 -7.13 -1.84
CA SER A 149 -4.82 -6.28 -0.91
C SER A 149 -4.74 -6.81 0.53
N ALA A 150 -4.87 -5.92 1.51
CA ALA A 150 -5.02 -6.28 2.92
C ALA A 150 -6.32 -5.70 3.49
N PRO A 151 -6.91 -6.32 4.53
CA PRO A 151 -8.02 -5.74 5.26
C PRO A 151 -7.68 -4.33 5.76
N GLU A 152 -8.57 -3.35 5.54
CA GLU A 152 -8.38 -1.95 5.97
C GLU A 152 -8.71 -1.75 7.46
N VAL A 153 -8.04 -2.53 8.31
CA VAL A 153 -8.13 -2.47 9.77
C VAL A 153 -6.72 -2.40 10.38
N GLY A 154 -6.56 -1.64 11.46
CA GLY A 154 -5.27 -1.45 12.13
C GLY A 154 -4.16 -1.02 11.16
N VAL A 155 -3.04 -1.75 11.16
CA VAL A 155 -1.88 -1.49 10.27
C VAL A 155 -2.17 -1.71 8.78
N GLY A 156 -3.26 -2.41 8.42
CA GLY A 156 -3.69 -2.60 7.04
C GLY A 156 -4.19 -1.32 6.37
N ILE A 157 -4.69 -0.36 7.17
CA ILE A 157 -5.05 0.98 6.67
C ILE A 157 -3.81 1.68 6.10
N ALA A 158 -2.67 1.59 6.79
CA ALA A 158 -1.43 2.19 6.34
C ALA A 158 -0.93 1.54 5.04
N TYR A 159 -0.93 0.20 4.99
CA TYR A 159 -0.56 -0.58 3.81
C TYR A 159 -1.41 -0.17 2.60
N MET A 160 -2.73 -0.25 2.73
CA MET A 160 -3.66 0.04 1.64
C MET A 160 -3.60 1.51 1.22
N ASN A 161 -3.36 2.44 2.14
CA ASN A 161 -3.16 3.85 1.79
C ASN A 161 -1.94 4.04 0.88
N ARG A 162 -0.82 3.37 1.16
CA ARG A 162 0.40 3.46 0.33
C ARG A 162 0.23 2.69 -0.98
N LEU A 163 -0.33 1.48 -0.93
CA LEU A 163 -0.56 0.67 -2.11
C LEU A 163 -1.50 1.38 -3.09
N LYS A 164 -2.63 1.94 -2.63
CA LYS A 164 -3.57 2.69 -3.50
C LYS A 164 -2.94 3.93 -4.14
N LYS A 165 -1.96 4.56 -3.48
CA LYS A 165 -1.19 5.68 -4.05
C LYS A 165 -0.18 5.23 -5.10
N ALA A 166 0.34 4.01 -4.98
CA ALA A 166 1.24 3.40 -5.96
C ALA A 166 0.47 2.76 -7.13
N ALA A 167 -0.75 2.27 -6.87
CA ALA A 167 -1.60 1.60 -7.84
C ALA A 167 -2.07 2.54 -8.96
N SER A 168 -2.13 2.00 -10.16
CA SER A 168 -2.79 2.63 -11.30
C SER A 168 -4.31 2.46 -11.13
N THR A 169 -5.07 3.56 -11.21
CA THR A 169 -6.52 3.56 -10.95
C THR A 169 -7.36 2.93 -12.07
N ALA A 170 -6.75 2.29 -13.07
CA ALA A 170 -7.43 1.85 -14.29
C ALA A 170 -7.45 0.32 -14.42
N LEU A 171 -8.44 -0.33 -13.81
CA LEU A 171 -8.87 -1.68 -14.21
C LEU A 171 -10.05 -1.62 -15.17
#